data_AF-A0A1I0XHC2-F1
#
_entry.id   AF-A0A1I0XHC2-F1
#
_cell.length_a   1.000
_cell.length_b   1.000
_cell.length_c   1.000
_cell.angle_alpha   90.00
_cell.angle_beta   90.00
_cell.angle_gamma   90.00
#
_symmetry.space_group_name_H-M   'P 1'
#
loop_
_entity.id
_entity.type
_entity.pdbx_description
1 polymer ?
#
loop_
_entity_poly.entity_id
_entity_poly.type
_entity_poly.pdbx_seq_one_letter_code
_entity_poly.pdbx_strand_id
1 'polypeptide(L)'
;MSALYTERYNARRHAPAGDLPWWTTDEARTRYAHRQDLLVVEERHGDGGVLTPRWVLGITSQGIRVQTLDQHGSILQITDFDAREGRLWRWITTMYTYPAADRYFAQPDCTSVVTSRFEPDGTGEVEFKDKATAEVHVARMTDAPVGGFWAEWPVFGEWEPLTDPNYGAPGSPEVPFSKLRA
;
A
#
# COMPACT_ATOMS: atom_id res chain seq x y z
N MET A 1 0.64 -2.79 20.24
CA MET A 1 1.60 -2.20 19.28
C MET A 1 1.32 -0.72 19.21
N SER A 2 2.34 0.13 19.01
CA SER A 2 2.17 1.58 18.96
C SER A 2 2.59 2.07 17.59
N ALA A 3 1.74 2.88 16.96
CA ALA A 3 2.10 3.58 15.73
C ALA A 3 3.08 4.73 16.04
N LEU A 4 4.06 4.91 15.16
CA LEU A 4 5.02 6.02 15.15
C LEU A 4 4.67 6.98 14.02
N TYR A 5 4.96 8.27 14.20
CA TYR A 5 4.54 9.32 13.29
C TYR A 5 5.71 10.21 12.88
N THR A 6 5.88 10.46 11.58
CA THR A 6 6.89 11.38 11.06
C THR A 6 6.45 11.94 9.72
N GLU A 7 7.23 12.83 9.12
CA GLU A 7 6.96 13.35 7.77
C GLU A 7 7.48 12.39 6.69
N ARG A 8 8.64 11.78 6.95
CA ARG A 8 9.31 10.92 5.99
C ARG A 8 10.12 9.84 6.71
N TYR A 9 9.99 8.62 6.24
CA TYR A 9 10.61 7.44 6.85
C TYR A 9 11.75 6.89 5.99
N ASN A 10 12.85 6.52 6.65
CA ASN A 10 13.98 5.86 6.03
C ASN A 10 13.96 4.38 6.41
N ALA A 11 13.45 3.54 5.50
CA ALA A 11 13.33 2.10 5.71
C ALA A 11 14.67 1.42 6.03
N ARG A 12 15.79 1.92 5.48
CA ARG A 12 17.12 1.35 5.75
C ARG A 12 17.63 1.64 7.16
N ARG A 13 17.27 2.80 7.72
CA ARG A 13 17.69 3.22 9.07
C ARG A 13 16.68 2.92 10.16
N HIS A 14 15.49 2.46 9.79
CA HIS A 14 14.36 2.28 10.70
C HIS A 14 14.07 3.53 11.54
N ALA A 15 14.11 4.69 10.88
CA ALA A 15 14.05 5.99 11.54
C ALA A 15 13.49 7.06 10.58
N PRO A 16 13.14 8.25 11.09
CA PRO A 16 12.82 9.38 10.24
C PRO A 16 13.99 9.72 9.30
N ALA A 17 13.66 10.27 8.14
CA ALA A 17 14.65 10.52 7.11
C ALA A 17 15.42 11.82 7.35
N GLY A 18 16.72 11.71 7.63
CA GLY A 18 17.59 12.86 7.93
C GLY A 18 17.48 13.24 9.40
N ASP A 19 17.29 14.52 9.68
CA ASP A 19 17.15 15.07 11.04
C ASP A 19 15.68 15.28 11.45
N LEU A 20 14.74 14.66 10.72
CA LEU A 20 13.32 14.72 11.03
C LEU A 20 13.04 14.05 12.39
N PRO A 21 12.11 14.58 13.19
CA PRO A 21 11.76 13.96 14.46
C PRO A 21 10.72 12.84 14.26
N TRP A 22 10.61 12.00 15.28
CA TRP A 22 9.35 11.34 15.59
C TRP A 22 8.42 12.36 16.26
N TRP A 23 7.18 12.45 15.79
CA TRP A 23 6.17 13.30 16.39
C TRP A 23 5.47 12.62 17.54
N THR A 24 5.00 13.46 18.47
CA THR A 24 4.02 13.06 19.47
C THR A 24 2.67 12.73 18.80
N THR A 25 1.81 12.00 19.50
CA THR A 25 0.46 11.67 19.01
C THR A 25 -0.38 12.92 18.75
N ASP A 26 -0.21 13.99 19.54
CA ASP A 26 -0.99 15.23 19.41
C ASP A 26 -0.55 16.07 18.20
N GLU A 27 0.75 16.14 17.93
CA GLU A 27 1.29 16.77 16.72
C GLU A 27 0.81 16.02 15.47
N ALA A 28 0.88 14.69 15.48
CA ALA A 28 0.41 13.85 14.39
C ALA A 28 -1.11 14.00 14.16
N ARG A 29 -1.91 14.07 15.23
CA ARG A 29 -3.36 14.30 15.16
C ARG A 29 -3.69 15.66 14.53
N THR A 30 -2.95 16.69 14.90
CA THR A 30 -3.12 18.04 14.35
C THR A 30 -2.83 18.05 12.85
N ARG A 31 -1.72 17.42 12.42
CA ARG A 31 -1.39 17.29 10.99
C ARG A 31 -2.43 16.48 10.22
N TYR A 32 -2.90 15.38 10.80
CA TYR A 32 -3.96 14.56 10.22
C TYR A 32 -5.25 15.35 9.98
N ALA A 33 -5.68 16.16 10.96
CA ALA A 33 -6.87 17.00 10.85
C ALA A 33 -6.77 18.01 9.69
N HIS A 34 -5.55 18.45 9.36
CA HIS A 34 -5.27 19.36 8.24
C HIS A 34 -4.87 18.64 6.94
N ARG A 35 -4.88 17.29 6.92
CA ARG A 35 -4.41 16.48 5.78
C ARG A 35 -3.02 16.89 5.28
N GLN A 36 -2.16 17.30 6.21
CA GLN A 36 -0.76 17.59 5.94
C GLN A 36 0.03 16.28 5.85
N ASP A 37 1.16 16.32 5.15
CA ASP A 37 2.04 15.17 4.98
C ASP A 37 2.32 14.51 6.32
N LEU A 38 1.82 13.29 6.45
CA LEU A 38 1.91 12.46 7.64
C LEU A 38 2.24 11.04 7.21
N LEU A 39 3.29 10.50 7.81
CA LEU A 39 3.68 9.12 7.65
C LEU A 39 3.48 8.38 8.98
N VAL A 40 2.71 7.30 8.94
CA VAL A 40 2.44 6.42 10.07
C VAL A 40 3.19 5.10 9.85
N VAL A 41 3.93 4.66 10.86
CA VAL A 41 4.68 3.39 10.83
C VAL A 41 4.21 2.54 12.00
N GLU A 42 3.76 1.32 11.73
CA GLU A 42 3.65 0.30 12.78
C GLU A 42 4.81 -0.67 12.64
N GLU A 43 5.58 -0.80 13.71
CA GLU A 43 6.69 -1.74 13.80
C GLU A 43 6.24 -3.06 14.43
N ARG A 44 6.82 -4.16 13.93
CA ARG A 44 6.80 -5.47 14.55
C ARG A 44 8.19 -5.86 15.00
N HIS A 45 8.26 -6.79 15.95
CA HIS A 45 9.50 -7.48 16.25
C HIS A 45 9.79 -8.46 15.12
N GLY A 46 10.87 -8.22 14.38
CA GLY A 46 11.41 -9.17 13.43
C GLY A 46 12.30 -10.20 14.11
N ASP A 47 12.83 -11.13 13.30
CA ASP A 47 13.79 -12.12 13.78
C ASP A 47 15.06 -11.45 14.32
N GLY A 48 15.55 -11.97 15.46
CA GLY A 48 16.73 -11.41 16.12
C GLY A 48 16.49 -10.11 16.90
N GLY A 49 15.23 -9.69 17.11
CA GLY A 49 14.88 -8.53 17.94
C GLY A 49 14.99 -7.18 17.23
N VAL A 50 15.23 -7.17 15.92
CA VAL A 50 15.23 -5.95 15.10
C VAL A 50 13.78 -5.54 14.80
N LEU A 51 13.44 -4.28 15.06
CA LEU A 51 12.12 -3.75 14.72
C LEU A 51 12.02 -3.52 13.20
N THR A 52 11.06 -4.18 12.55
CA THR A 52 10.77 -3.99 11.12
C THR A 52 9.36 -3.44 10.96
N PRO A 53 9.13 -2.47 10.07
CA PRO A 53 7.77 -2.03 9.76
C PRO A 53 6.92 -3.19 9.25
N ARG A 54 5.73 -3.34 9.82
CA ARG A 54 4.68 -4.19 9.27
C ARG A 54 4.00 -3.48 8.09
N TRP A 55 3.72 -2.19 8.28
CA TRP A 55 3.14 -1.32 7.27
C TRP A 55 3.59 0.13 7.44
N VAL A 56 3.51 0.87 6.34
CA VAL A 56 3.76 2.31 6.27
C VAL A 56 2.58 2.98 5.57
N LEU A 57 1.96 3.97 6.21
CA LEU A 57 0.90 4.79 5.63
C LEU A 57 1.43 6.19 5.35
N GLY A 58 1.32 6.67 4.12
CA GLY A 58 1.49 8.08 3.77
C GLY A 58 0.13 8.74 3.57
N ILE A 59 -0.14 9.84 4.26
CA ILE A 59 -1.40 10.56 4.24
C ILE A 59 -1.13 11.98 3.76
N THR A 60 -1.91 12.43 2.76
CA THR A 60 -1.86 13.78 2.21
C THR A 60 -3.28 14.28 1.95
N SER A 61 -3.42 15.52 1.48
CA SER A 61 -4.71 16.05 0.99
C SER A 61 -5.23 15.32 -0.26
N GLN A 62 -4.35 14.68 -1.03
CA GLN A 62 -4.71 13.97 -2.26
C GLN A 62 -5.19 12.54 -2.00
N GLY A 63 -4.93 11.99 -0.81
CA GLY A 63 -5.26 10.60 -0.52
C GLY A 63 -4.32 9.90 0.47
N ILE A 64 -4.33 8.58 0.43
CA ILE A 64 -3.54 7.70 1.30
C ILE A 64 -2.79 6.67 0.46
N ARG A 65 -1.49 6.52 0.71
CA ARG A 65 -0.68 5.40 0.21
C ARG A 65 -0.40 4.44 1.34
N VAL A 66 -0.70 3.16 1.14
CA VAL A 66 -0.39 2.08 2.07
C VAL A 66 0.71 1.21 1.48
N GLN A 67 1.75 0.92 2.26
CA GLN A 67 2.77 -0.07 1.93
C GLN A 67 2.71 -1.19 2.97
N THR A 68 2.51 -2.43 2.55
CA THR A 68 2.62 -3.61 3.43
C THR A 68 3.96 -4.30 3.17
N LEU A 69 4.64 -4.73 4.23
CA LEU A 69 6.00 -5.24 4.14
C LEU A 69 6.11 -6.68 4.66
N ASP A 70 7.05 -7.43 4.09
CA ASP A 70 7.44 -8.75 4.60
C ASP A 70 8.26 -8.62 5.90
N GLN A 71 8.57 -9.76 6.52
CA GLN A 71 9.28 -9.80 7.81
C GLN A 71 10.67 -9.15 7.79
N HIS A 72 11.25 -8.99 6.60
CA HIS A 72 12.55 -8.37 6.36
C HIS A 72 12.44 -6.91 5.90
N GLY A 73 11.23 -6.38 5.73
CA GLY A 73 10.98 -5.01 5.29
C GLY A 73 10.94 -4.82 3.76
N SER A 74 10.85 -5.89 2.96
CA SER A 74 10.59 -5.77 1.52
C SER A 74 9.13 -5.42 1.28
N ILE A 75 8.83 -4.57 0.30
CA ILE A 75 7.45 -4.13 0.02
C ILE A 75 6.71 -5.23 -0.73
N LEU A 76 5.66 -5.80 -0.13
CA LEU A 76 4.82 -6.82 -0.77
C LEU A 76 3.71 -6.19 -1.63
N GLN A 77 3.12 -5.11 -1.15
CA GLN A 77 2.01 -4.42 -1.80
C GLN A 77 2.04 -2.93 -1.51
N ILE A 78 1.67 -2.14 -2.52
CA ILE A 78 1.32 -0.74 -2.40
C ILE A 78 -0.14 -0.58 -2.81
N THR A 79 -0.94 0.07 -1.97
CA THR A 79 -2.32 0.44 -2.30
C THR A 79 -2.46 1.96 -2.19
N ASP A 80 -2.85 2.59 -3.30
CA ASP A 80 -3.10 4.02 -3.39
C ASP A 80 -4.60 4.27 -3.36
N PHE A 81 -5.01 5.10 -2.40
CA PHE A 81 -6.35 5.63 -2.27
C PHE A 81 -6.35 7.11 -2.65
N ASP A 82 -7.13 7.47 -3.67
CA ASP A 82 -7.32 8.86 -4.07
C ASP A 82 -8.50 9.48 -3.30
N ALA A 83 -8.36 10.74 -2.89
CA ALA A 83 -9.46 11.51 -2.34
C ALA A 83 -10.43 11.93 -3.44
N ARG A 84 -11.66 11.38 -3.43
CA ARG A 84 -12.73 11.69 -4.40
C ARG A 84 -14.06 11.81 -3.68
N GLU A 85 -14.82 12.85 -3.98
CA GLU A 85 -16.18 13.02 -3.43
C GLU A 85 -16.24 12.95 -1.89
N GLY A 86 -15.19 13.42 -1.21
CA GLY A 86 -15.08 13.39 0.26
C GLY A 86 -14.70 12.02 0.85
N ARG A 87 -14.49 11.00 0.00
CA ARG A 87 -14.16 9.62 0.36
C ARG A 87 -12.82 9.23 -0.26
N LEU A 88 -12.38 8.01 0.01
CA LEU A 88 -11.17 7.40 -0.52
C LEU A 88 -11.54 6.38 -1.60
N TRP A 89 -10.98 6.52 -2.79
CA TRP A 89 -11.13 5.59 -3.90
C TRP A 89 -9.86 4.76 -4.06
N ARG A 90 -9.95 3.44 -3.94
CA ARG A 90 -8.82 2.51 -4.15
C ARG A 90 -8.41 2.46 -5.63
N TRP A 91 -7.62 3.42 -6.07
CA TRP A 91 -7.28 3.66 -7.47
C TRP A 91 -6.25 2.67 -8.02
N ILE A 92 -5.10 2.52 -7.35
CA ILE A 92 -4.00 1.64 -7.76
C ILE A 92 -3.72 0.61 -6.66
N THR A 93 -3.53 -0.64 -7.06
CA THR A 93 -2.83 -1.63 -6.22
C THR A 93 -1.69 -2.27 -7.00
N THR A 94 -0.48 -2.18 -6.46
CA THR A 94 0.72 -2.81 -7.01
C THR A 94 1.24 -3.87 -6.06
N MET A 95 1.37 -5.11 -6.53
CA MET A 95 1.92 -6.24 -5.77
C MET A 95 3.29 -6.62 -6.34
N TYR A 96 4.22 -6.98 -5.46
CA TYR A 96 5.58 -7.38 -5.81
C TYR A 96 5.82 -8.83 -5.38
N THR A 97 6.42 -9.61 -6.27
CA THR A 97 6.93 -10.94 -5.94
C THR A 97 8.46 -10.90 -5.94
N TYR A 98 9.09 -11.51 -4.94
CA TYR A 98 10.54 -11.61 -4.81
C TYR A 98 11.02 -13.06 -5.02
N PRO A 99 12.31 -13.29 -5.36
CA PRO A 99 12.82 -14.64 -5.62
C PRO A 99 12.72 -15.59 -4.42
N ALA A 100 12.84 -15.04 -3.21
CA ALA A 100 12.74 -15.74 -1.94
C ALA A 100 12.27 -14.76 -0.85
N ALA A 101 11.80 -15.29 0.27
CA ALA A 101 11.36 -14.51 1.44
C ALA A 101 12.33 -14.69 2.63
N ASP A 102 13.63 -14.64 2.36
CA ASP A 102 14.71 -14.97 3.31
C ASP A 102 15.57 -13.78 3.74
N ARG A 103 15.41 -12.62 3.07
CA ARG A 103 16.13 -11.39 3.36
C ARG A 103 15.38 -10.18 2.82
N TYR A 104 15.88 -9.00 3.13
CA TYR A 104 15.41 -7.76 2.52
C TYR A 104 15.76 -7.73 1.02
N PHE A 105 14.79 -7.33 0.21
CA PHE A 105 14.94 -7.00 -1.20
C PHE A 105 14.45 -5.58 -1.48
N ALA A 106 15.22 -4.82 -2.27
CA ALA A 106 14.74 -3.53 -2.74
C ALA A 106 13.66 -3.75 -3.83
N GLN A 107 12.75 -2.79 -4.02
CA GLN A 107 11.70 -2.89 -5.02
C GLN A 107 12.20 -3.24 -6.45
N PRO A 108 13.35 -2.75 -6.93
CA PRO A 108 13.90 -3.17 -8.22
C PRO A 108 14.29 -4.65 -8.31
N ASP A 109 14.49 -5.34 -7.18
CA ASP A 109 14.93 -6.73 -7.11
C ASP A 109 13.77 -7.75 -7.17
N CYS A 110 12.51 -7.29 -7.32
CA CYS A 110 11.37 -8.17 -7.54
C CYS A 110 11.52 -8.99 -8.85
N THR A 111 10.96 -10.20 -8.87
CA THR A 111 10.87 -11.06 -10.05
C THR A 111 9.63 -10.76 -10.89
N SER A 112 8.54 -10.32 -10.26
CA SER A 112 7.34 -9.89 -10.97
C SER A 112 6.60 -8.77 -10.26
N VAL A 113 5.82 -8.03 -11.03
CA VAL A 113 4.97 -6.93 -10.56
C VAL A 113 3.58 -7.08 -11.17
N VAL A 114 2.54 -7.04 -10.34
CA VAL A 114 1.15 -6.90 -10.79
C VAL A 114 0.68 -5.51 -10.42
N THR A 115 0.22 -4.70 -11.37
CA THR A 115 -0.41 -3.40 -11.10
C THR A 115 -1.84 -3.42 -11.61
N SER A 116 -2.78 -3.16 -10.72
CA SER A 116 -4.20 -3.01 -11.04
C SER A 116 -4.62 -1.56 -10.87
N ARG A 117 -5.40 -1.06 -11.82
CA ARG A 117 -5.98 0.29 -11.84
C ARG A 117 -7.45 0.19 -12.16
N PHE A 118 -8.29 0.84 -11.37
CA PHE A 118 -9.73 0.83 -11.62
C PHE A 118 -10.33 2.21 -11.41
N GLU A 119 -11.27 2.56 -12.28
CA GLU A 119 -12.06 3.78 -12.21
C GLU A 119 -13.44 3.49 -11.59
N PRO A 120 -14.10 4.51 -11.00
CA PRO A 120 -15.44 4.37 -10.44
C PRO A 120 -16.51 3.90 -11.43
N ASP A 121 -16.30 4.08 -12.73
CA ASP A 121 -17.22 3.66 -13.79
C ASP A 121 -17.11 2.16 -14.14
N GLY A 122 -16.22 1.41 -13.47
CA GLY A 122 -16.01 -0.02 -13.72
C GLY A 122 -14.98 -0.31 -14.81
N THR A 123 -14.41 0.71 -15.46
CA THR A 123 -13.26 0.52 -16.33
C THR A 123 -11.99 0.26 -15.52
N GLY A 124 -11.08 -0.52 -16.07
CA GLY A 124 -9.83 -0.81 -15.38
C GLY A 124 -8.82 -1.57 -16.22
N GLU A 125 -7.61 -1.66 -15.68
CA GLU A 125 -6.48 -2.33 -16.30
C GLU A 125 -5.70 -3.10 -15.24
N VAL A 126 -5.31 -4.33 -15.58
CA VAL A 126 -4.37 -5.14 -14.81
C VAL A 126 -3.15 -5.42 -15.68
N GLU A 127 -2.01 -4.88 -15.29
CA GLU A 127 -0.71 -5.11 -15.89
C GLU A 127 0.06 -6.14 -15.06
N PHE A 128 0.54 -7.20 -15.69
CA PHE A 128 1.49 -8.14 -15.12
C PHE A 128 2.81 -8.04 -15.86
N LYS A 129 3.90 -7.81 -15.12
CA LYS A 129 5.26 -7.73 -15.63
C LYS A 129 6.11 -8.83 -15.02
N ASP A 130 6.62 -9.72 -15.85
CA ASP A 130 7.63 -10.71 -15.49
C ASP A 130 9.01 -10.16 -15.86
N LYS A 131 9.88 -9.97 -14.85
CA LYS A 131 11.22 -9.42 -15.06
C LYS A 131 12.23 -10.47 -15.52
N ALA A 132 11.98 -11.75 -15.29
CA ALA A 132 12.87 -12.81 -15.76
C ALA A 132 12.78 -12.98 -17.28
N THR A 133 11.58 -12.83 -17.85
CA THR A 133 11.33 -12.94 -19.30
C THR A 133 11.24 -11.59 -20.01
N ALA A 134 11.15 -10.49 -19.25
CA ALA A 134 10.84 -9.15 -19.74
C ALA A 134 9.46 -9.05 -20.44
N GLU A 135 8.57 -10.01 -20.20
CA GLU A 135 7.20 -9.99 -20.72
C GLU A 135 6.32 -9.02 -19.94
N VAL A 136 5.39 -8.39 -20.66
CA VAL A 136 4.35 -7.53 -20.10
C VAL A 136 3.01 -7.96 -20.68
N HIS A 137 2.08 -8.31 -19.79
CA HIS A 137 0.72 -8.71 -20.11
C HIS A 137 -0.23 -7.66 -19.56
N VAL A 138 -1.17 -7.19 -20.39
CA VAL A 138 -2.12 -6.14 -20.01
C VAL A 138 -3.53 -6.63 -20.30
N ALA A 139 -4.36 -6.69 -19.27
CA ALA A 139 -5.77 -7.01 -19.38
C ALA A 139 -6.61 -5.77 -19.08
N ARG A 140 -7.58 -5.47 -19.94
CA ARG A 140 -8.51 -4.34 -19.77
C ARG A 140 -9.91 -4.83 -19.46
N MET A 141 -10.62 -4.08 -18.62
CA MET A 141 -11.96 -4.38 -18.16
C MET A 141 -12.84 -3.16 -18.38
N THR A 142 -14.12 -3.38 -18.71
CA THR A 142 -15.12 -2.31 -18.89
C THR A 142 -16.21 -2.33 -17.83
N ASP A 143 -16.39 -3.46 -17.15
CA ASP A 143 -17.50 -3.71 -16.21
C ASP A 143 -16.99 -4.44 -14.94
N ALA A 144 -15.86 -3.98 -14.41
CA ALA A 144 -15.28 -4.53 -13.20
C ALA A 144 -16.19 -4.25 -11.98
N PRO A 145 -16.33 -5.20 -11.04
CA PRO A 145 -17.18 -5.04 -9.87
C PRO A 145 -16.54 -4.12 -8.81
N VAL A 146 -16.41 -2.83 -9.11
CA VAL A 146 -15.63 -1.87 -8.30
C VAL A 146 -16.44 -1.21 -7.17
N GLY A 147 -17.70 -1.59 -6.96
CA GLY A 147 -18.56 -0.98 -5.94
C GLY A 147 -17.98 -1.01 -4.52
N GLY A 148 -17.11 -1.99 -4.23
CA GLY A 148 -16.40 -2.13 -2.97
C GLY A 148 -15.17 -1.22 -2.81
N PHE A 149 -14.71 -0.52 -3.85
CA PHE A 149 -13.44 0.24 -3.85
C PHE A 149 -13.47 1.57 -3.09
N TRP A 150 -14.65 1.97 -2.64
CA TRP A 150 -14.81 3.15 -1.80
C TRP A 150 -14.55 2.85 -0.33
N ALA A 151 -13.73 3.68 0.29
CA ALA A 151 -13.45 3.68 1.71
C ALA A 151 -13.74 5.05 2.33
N GLU A 152 -14.09 5.07 3.61
CA GLU A 152 -14.11 6.30 4.39
C GLU A 152 -12.70 6.69 4.81
N TRP A 153 -12.49 7.97 5.07
CA TRP A 153 -11.30 8.42 5.77
C TRP A 153 -11.27 7.79 7.18
N PRO A 154 -10.13 7.21 7.61
CA PRO A 154 -10.07 6.57 8.91
C PRO A 154 -10.22 7.58 10.06
N VAL A 155 -10.66 7.14 11.22
CA VAL A 155 -10.50 7.95 12.43
C VAL A 155 -9.00 7.97 12.80
N PHE A 156 -8.49 9.08 13.31
CA PHE A 156 -7.09 9.16 13.72
C PHE A 156 -6.76 8.08 14.76
N GLY A 157 -5.76 7.25 14.47
CA GLY A 157 -5.36 6.12 15.32
C GLY A 157 -6.02 4.79 14.95
N GLU A 158 -7.06 4.80 14.10
CA GLU A 158 -7.78 3.60 13.64
C GLU A 158 -7.30 3.19 12.24
N TRP A 159 -6.05 2.74 12.18
CA TRP A 159 -5.35 2.48 10.92
C TRP A 159 -5.60 1.08 10.36
N GLU A 160 -5.91 0.10 11.21
CA GLU A 160 -5.96 -1.33 10.85
C GLU A 160 -6.80 -1.62 9.60
N PRO A 161 -7.99 -1.01 9.37
CA PRO A 161 -8.78 -1.28 8.17
C PRO A 161 -7.99 -1.02 6.88
N LEU A 162 -7.21 0.06 6.81
CA LEU A 162 -6.41 0.38 5.62
C LEU A 162 -5.25 -0.60 5.37
N THR A 163 -4.88 -1.37 6.39
CA THR A 163 -3.75 -2.30 6.34
C THR A 163 -4.16 -3.70 5.90
N ASP A 164 -5.47 -3.98 5.84
CA ASP A 164 -5.97 -5.19 5.19
C ASP A 164 -5.77 -5.03 3.67
N PRO A 165 -4.98 -5.91 3.03
CA PRO A 165 -4.73 -5.82 1.59
C PRO A 165 -5.99 -5.95 0.74
N ASN A 166 -7.08 -6.48 1.31
CA ASN A 166 -8.40 -6.61 0.69
C ASN A 166 -9.36 -5.49 1.08
N TYR A 167 -8.95 -4.51 1.89
CA TYR A 167 -9.81 -3.38 2.23
C TYR A 167 -10.14 -2.58 0.98
N GLY A 168 -11.44 -2.39 0.76
CA GLY A 168 -11.94 -1.80 -0.47
C GLY A 168 -11.82 -2.73 -1.68
N ALA A 169 -11.66 -4.05 -1.52
CA ALA A 169 -11.85 -4.98 -2.62
C ALA A 169 -13.30 -5.52 -2.58
N PRO A 170 -13.98 -5.71 -3.72
CA PRO A 170 -15.16 -6.55 -3.77
C PRO A 170 -14.73 -7.94 -3.31
N GLY A 171 -15.57 -8.62 -2.51
CA GLY A 171 -15.34 -10.03 -2.20
C GLY A 171 -15.12 -10.78 -3.51
N SER A 172 -14.01 -11.52 -3.61
CA SER A 172 -13.54 -12.12 -4.88
C SER A 172 -14.68 -12.84 -5.61
N PRO A 173 -14.99 -12.48 -6.87
CA PRO A 173 -15.34 -13.49 -7.82
C PRO A 173 -14.06 -14.27 -8.11
N GLU A 174 -14.04 -15.58 -7.89
CA GLU A 174 -13.01 -16.45 -8.44
C GLU A 174 -12.98 -16.27 -9.96
N VAL A 175 -12.10 -15.41 -10.47
CA VAL A 175 -11.79 -15.35 -11.89
C VAL A 175 -10.53 -16.16 -12.10
N PRO A 176 -10.63 -17.45 -12.49
CA PRO A 176 -9.45 -18.21 -12.82
C PRO A 176 -8.70 -17.52 -13.97
N PHE A 177 -7.37 -17.43 -13.81
CA PHE A 177 -6.43 -16.84 -14.79
C PHE A 177 -6.59 -17.37 -16.22
N SER A 178 -7.27 -18.51 -16.42
CA SER A 178 -7.61 -19.07 -17.73
C SER A 178 -8.58 -18.22 -18.58
N LYS A 179 -9.13 -17.12 -18.04
CA LYS A 179 -10.04 -16.22 -18.77
C LYS A 179 -9.44 -14.88 -19.19
N LEU A 180 -8.17 -14.60 -18.87
CA LEU A 180 -7.47 -13.44 -19.43
C LEU A 180 -7.10 -13.78 -20.87
N ARG A 181 -7.90 -13.30 -21.83
CA ARG A 181 -7.54 -13.41 -23.26
C ARG A 181 -6.43 -12.40 -23.57
N ALA A 182 -5.38 -12.90 -24.21
CA ALA A 182 -4.36 -12.12 -24.91
C ALA A 182 -4.96 -11.31 -26.06
#